data_AF-A0A7Y5LDP3-F1
#
_entry.id   AF-A0A7Y5LDP3-F1
#
_cell.length_a   1.000
_cell.length_b   1.000
_cell.length_c   1.000
_cell.angle_alpha   90.00
_cell.angle_beta   90.00
_cell.angle_gamma   90.00
#
_symmetry.space_group_name_H-M   'P 1'
#
loop_
_entity.id
_entity.type
_entity.pdbx_description
1 polymer ?
#
loop_
_entity_poly.entity_id
_entity_poly.type
_entity_poly.pdbx_seq_one_letter_code
_entity_poly.pdbx_strand_id
1 'polypeptide(L)'
;MFESENIILPESLSGTHSLEKIKLSAFLRPETVVVGLNGQSKQAVIDELITAMDHAGLLLDRSQVREAVIERERKLSTGLGHGIAVPHGKTTGVDRLVGAFGIHRTGIPFDAADGAPAKLFFMLISPKNI
;
A
#
# COMPACT_ATOMS: atom_id res chain seq x y z
N MET A 1 36.95 11.72 31.49
CA MET A 1 35.85 12.63 31.85
C MET A 1 34.98 12.76 30.63
N PHE A 2 33.85 12.04 30.62
CA PHE A 2 32.55 12.28 29.97
C PHE A 2 31.77 10.99 30.26
N GLU A 3 30.93 11.06 31.29
CA GLU A 3 30.09 9.95 31.76
C GLU A 3 28.93 9.74 30.78
N SER A 4 28.61 8.48 30.51
CA SER A 4 27.40 8.08 29.78
C SER A 4 26.20 8.16 30.73
N GLU A 5 25.33 9.16 30.56
CA GLU A 5 24.04 9.18 31.23
C GLU A 5 23.12 8.10 30.62
N ASN A 6 22.77 7.10 31.42
CA ASN A 6 21.69 6.16 31.10
C ASN A 6 20.35 6.91 31.20
N ILE A 7 19.70 7.12 30.05
CA ILE A 7 18.33 7.64 30.00
C ILE A 7 17.39 6.51 30.45
N ILE A 8 16.84 6.64 31.66
CA ILE A 8 15.75 5.78 32.13
C ILE A 8 14.44 6.28 31.49
N LEU A 9 13.88 5.48 30.58
CA LEU A 9 12.55 5.73 30.03
C LEU A 9 11.47 5.29 31.04
N PRO A 10 10.37 6.06 31.22
CA PRO A 10 9.31 5.74 32.18
C PRO A 10 8.53 4.47 31.79
N GLU A 11 8.17 3.68 32.80
CA GLU A 11 7.50 2.36 32.71
C GLU A 11 6.07 2.37 32.10
N SER A 12 5.57 3.51 31.61
CA SER A 12 4.20 3.62 31.07
C SER A 12 4.04 3.21 29.60
N LEU A 13 5.08 2.64 28.97
CA LEU A 13 5.03 2.09 27.61
C LEU A 13 5.05 0.55 27.59
N SER A 14 4.40 -0.11 28.56
CA SER A 14 4.30 -1.57 28.65
C SER A 14 3.31 -2.22 27.65
N GLY A 15 2.91 -1.51 26.60
CA GLY A 15 2.25 -2.10 25.45
C GLY A 15 3.26 -2.69 24.48
N THR A 16 3.83 -3.85 24.81
CA THR A 16 4.58 -4.66 23.84
C THR A 16 3.62 -5.26 22.82
N HIS A 17 3.10 -4.44 21.91
CA HIS A 17 2.71 -4.98 20.62
C HIS A 17 4.01 -5.32 19.90
N SER A 18 4.43 -6.59 19.99
CA SER A 18 5.27 -7.13 18.94
C SER A 18 4.59 -6.75 17.63
N LEU A 19 5.25 -5.97 16.77
CA LEU A 19 4.83 -5.88 15.38
C LEU A 19 4.94 -7.31 14.86
N GLU A 20 3.83 -8.04 14.91
CA GLU A 20 3.77 -9.38 14.38
C GLU A 20 4.17 -9.25 12.92
N LYS A 21 5.28 -9.88 12.54
CA LYS A 21 5.86 -9.70 11.21
C LYS A 21 4.87 -10.26 10.19
N ILE A 22 4.09 -9.39 9.56
CA ILE A 22 3.19 -9.77 8.48
C ILE A 22 4.04 -10.11 7.26
N LYS A 23 4.00 -11.38 6.84
CA LYS A 23 4.64 -11.82 5.60
C LYS A 23 3.86 -11.27 4.42
N LEU A 24 4.55 -10.92 3.32
CA LEU A 24 3.89 -10.53 2.07
C LEU A 24 2.90 -11.61 1.59
N SER A 25 3.26 -12.88 1.75
CA SER A 25 2.42 -14.02 1.41
C SER A 25 1.12 -14.12 2.22
N ALA A 26 0.95 -13.33 3.28
CA ALA A 26 -0.29 -13.30 4.05
C ALA A 26 -1.41 -12.51 3.35
N PHE A 27 -1.07 -11.57 2.45
CA PHE A 27 -2.05 -10.69 1.80
C PHE A 27 -1.88 -10.57 0.28
N LEU A 28 -0.71 -10.95 -0.27
CA LEU A 28 -0.44 -10.98 -1.70
C LEU A 28 -0.60 -12.40 -2.23
N ARG A 29 -1.29 -12.55 -3.36
CA ARG A 29 -1.50 -13.84 -4.03
C ARG A 29 -0.96 -13.79 -5.46
N PRO A 30 -0.55 -14.93 -6.06
CA PRO A 30 -0.08 -14.95 -7.44
C PRO A 30 -1.07 -14.31 -8.42
N GLU A 31 -2.37 -14.47 -8.19
CA GLU A 31 -3.44 -13.94 -9.06
C GLU A 31 -3.56 -12.42 -9.00
N THR A 32 -3.00 -11.78 -7.97
CA THR A 32 -2.98 -10.31 -7.81
C THR A 32 -1.63 -9.70 -8.18
N VAL A 33 -0.76 -10.47 -8.83
CA VAL A 33 0.49 -9.99 -9.43
C VAL A 33 0.24 -9.66 -10.90
N VAL A 34 0.36 -8.38 -11.25
CA VAL A 34 0.16 -7.88 -12.61
C VAL A 34 1.49 -7.43 -13.20
N VAL A 35 2.03 -8.23 -14.11
CA VAL A 35 3.24 -7.89 -14.87
C VAL A 35 2.84 -7.24 -16.19
N GLY A 36 3.31 -6.01 -16.42
CA GLY A 36 2.96 -5.26 -17.63
C GLY A 36 1.66 -4.47 -17.49
N LEU A 37 1.54 -3.71 -16.39
CA LEU A 37 0.52 -2.65 -16.26
C LEU A 37 0.59 -1.71 -17.47
N ASN A 38 -0.56 -1.21 -17.91
CA ASN A 38 -0.69 -0.36 -19.11
C ASN A 38 -1.16 1.07 -18.82
N GLY A 39 -1.61 1.32 -17.59
CA GLY A 39 -2.21 2.57 -17.17
C GLY A 39 -1.22 3.71 -17.18
N GLN A 40 -1.59 4.78 -17.86
CA GLN A 40 -0.73 5.96 -18.07
C GLN A 40 -0.99 7.10 -17.07
N SER A 41 -1.81 6.84 -16.05
CA SER A 41 -2.13 7.77 -14.98
C SER A 41 -2.22 7.03 -13.65
N LYS A 42 -2.12 7.77 -12.53
CA LYS A 42 -2.24 7.16 -11.20
C LYS A 42 -3.56 6.38 -11.06
N GLN A 43 -4.66 6.99 -11.50
CA GLN A 43 -5.99 6.39 -11.44
C GLN A 43 -6.07 5.12 -12.28
N ALA A 44 -5.51 5.12 -13.50
CA ALA A 44 -5.55 3.94 -14.36
C ALA A 44 -4.76 2.76 -13.76
N VAL A 45 -3.56 3.02 -13.22
CA VAL A 45 -2.77 1.98 -12.54
C VAL A 45 -3.49 1.47 -11.28
N ILE A 46 -4.08 2.36 -10.49
CA ILE A 46 -4.88 1.99 -9.31
C ILE A 46 -6.07 1.11 -9.75
N ASP A 47 -6.76 1.47 -10.82
CA ASP A 47 -7.91 0.74 -11.33
C ASP A 47 -7.52 -0.66 -11.87
N GLU A 48 -6.37 -0.81 -12.52
CA GLU A 48 -5.85 -2.13 -12.93
C GLU A 48 -5.54 -3.03 -11.73
N LEU A 49 -4.90 -2.49 -10.69
CA LEU A 49 -4.59 -3.24 -9.46
C LEU A 49 -5.85 -3.66 -8.70
N ILE A 50 -6.84 -2.75 -8.60
CA ILE A 50 -8.16 -3.07 -8.03
C ILE A 50 -8.84 -4.15 -8.86
N THR A 51 -8.76 -4.09 -10.19
CA THR A 51 -9.32 -5.12 -11.08
C THR A 51 -8.73 -6.50 -10.82
N ALA A 52 -7.42 -6.60 -10.62
CA ALA A 52 -6.79 -7.87 -10.29
C ALA A 52 -7.30 -8.44 -8.95
N MET A 53 -7.44 -7.61 -7.91
CA MET A 53 -8.00 -8.04 -6.62
C MET A 53 -9.48 -8.44 -6.72
N ASP A 54 -10.25 -7.73 -7.52
CA ASP A 54 -11.67 -7.99 -7.77
C ASP A 54 -11.87 -9.33 -8.49
N HIS A 55 -11.11 -9.58 -9.56
CA HIS A 55 -11.10 -10.86 -10.27
C HIS A 55 -10.66 -12.04 -9.39
N ALA A 56 -9.78 -11.79 -8.41
CA ALA A 56 -9.36 -12.78 -7.43
C ALA A 56 -10.37 -12.97 -6.28
N GLY A 57 -11.53 -12.29 -6.30
CA GLY A 57 -12.58 -12.41 -5.30
C GLY A 57 -12.18 -11.87 -3.92
N LEU A 58 -11.31 -10.85 -3.87
CA LEU A 58 -10.80 -10.30 -2.61
C LEU A 58 -11.62 -9.15 -2.06
N LEU A 59 -12.51 -8.58 -2.86
CA LEU A 59 -13.23 -7.36 -2.54
C LEU A 59 -14.68 -7.69 -2.21
N LEU A 60 -15.20 -7.09 -1.14
CA LEU A 60 -16.62 -7.06 -0.83
C LEU A 60 -17.34 -5.96 -1.63
N ASP A 61 -16.65 -4.83 -1.84
CA ASP A 61 -17.16 -3.70 -2.62
C ASP A 61 -15.99 -2.98 -3.32
N ARG A 62 -15.91 -3.18 -4.63
CA ARG A 62 -14.91 -2.57 -5.50
C ARG A 62 -14.95 -1.04 -5.49
N SER A 63 -16.14 -0.44 -5.47
CA SER A 63 -16.31 1.01 -5.52
C SER A 63 -15.80 1.67 -4.25
N GLN A 64 -16.12 1.10 -3.08
CA GLN A 64 -15.61 1.58 -1.79
C GLN A 64 -14.08 1.42 -1.67
N VAL A 65 -13.51 0.37 -2.25
CA VAL A 65 -12.06 0.18 -2.29
C VAL A 65 -11.40 1.28 -3.13
N ARG A 66 -11.93 1.51 -4.34
CA ARG A 66 -11.44 2.55 -5.23
C ARG A 66 -11.51 3.93 -4.59
N GLU A 67 -12.65 4.29 -4.01
CA GLU A 67 -12.83 5.56 -3.35
C GLU A 67 -11.81 5.78 -2.22
N ALA A 68 -11.62 4.78 -1.36
CA ALA A 68 -10.68 4.87 -0.24
C ALA A 68 -9.22 5.09 -0.71
N VAL A 69 -8.79 4.41 -1.77
CA VAL A 69 -7.43 4.55 -2.32
C VAL A 69 -7.25 5.94 -2.96
N ILE A 70 -8.22 6.39 -3.75
CA ILE A 70 -8.17 7.69 -4.41
C ILE A 70 -8.21 8.84 -3.39
N GLU A 71 -9.05 8.72 -2.36
CA GLU A 71 -9.11 9.71 -1.28
C GLU A 71 -7.77 9.80 -0.53
N ARG A 72 -7.14 8.65 -0.25
CA ARG A 72 -5.82 8.61 0.38
C ARG A 72 -4.75 9.26 -0.51
N GLU A 73 -4.73 8.92 -1.79
CA GLU A 73 -3.75 9.45 -2.75
C GLU A 73 -3.88 10.98 -2.93
N ARG A 74 -5.11 11.51 -2.91
CA ARG A 74 -5.37 12.96 -3.03
C ARG A 74 -4.84 13.80 -1.87
N LYS A 75 -4.75 13.23 -0.66
CA LYS A 75 -4.25 13.96 0.54
C LYS A 75 -2.75 14.19 0.44
N LEU A 76 -2.01 13.16 0.05
CA LEU A 76 -0.58 13.19 -0.20
C LEU A 76 -0.23 11.99 -1.06
N SER A 77 0.62 12.23 -2.07
CA SER A 77 1.16 11.19 -2.93
C SER A 77 1.64 9.98 -2.14
N THR A 78 1.33 8.78 -2.64
CA THR A 78 1.89 7.52 -2.12
C THR A 78 3.09 7.03 -2.93
N GLY A 79 3.64 7.87 -3.82
CA GLY A 79 4.93 7.65 -4.45
C GLY A 79 6.06 7.80 -3.42
N LEU A 80 6.81 6.73 -3.18
CA LEU A 80 7.93 6.74 -2.22
C LEU A 80 9.25 7.21 -2.84
N GLY A 81 9.31 7.26 -4.16
CA GLY A 81 10.55 7.46 -4.91
C GLY A 81 11.23 6.15 -5.26
N HIS A 82 12.39 6.25 -5.91
CA HIS A 82 13.19 5.11 -6.38
C HIS A 82 12.39 4.13 -7.25
N GLY A 83 11.39 4.64 -7.98
CA GLY A 83 10.50 3.84 -8.83
C GLY A 83 9.41 3.06 -8.09
N ILE A 84 9.12 3.38 -6.83
CA ILE A 84 8.13 2.67 -6.00
C ILE A 84 6.95 3.58 -5.65
N ALA A 85 5.74 3.03 -5.74
CA ALA A 85 4.53 3.61 -5.16
C ALA A 85 3.79 2.56 -4.32
N VAL A 86 3.11 3.03 -3.26
CA VAL A 86 2.35 2.18 -2.35
C VAL A 86 0.92 2.69 -2.20
N PRO A 87 0.06 2.58 -3.24
CA PRO A 87 -1.33 2.98 -3.14
C PRO A 87 -2.04 2.18 -2.04
N HIS A 88 -2.73 2.84 -1.11
CA HIS A 88 -3.36 2.15 0.01
C HIS A 88 -4.63 2.85 0.48
N GLY A 89 -5.47 2.13 1.20
CA GLY A 89 -6.71 2.67 1.76
C GLY A 89 -7.27 1.81 2.89
N LYS A 90 -8.03 2.45 3.78
CA LYS A 90 -8.85 1.79 4.80
C LYS A 90 -10.32 1.85 4.38
N THR A 91 -11.00 0.72 4.31
CA THR A 91 -12.37 0.65 3.77
C THR A 91 -13.19 -0.48 4.40
N THR A 92 -14.51 -0.42 4.28
CA THR A 92 -15.42 -1.55 4.58
C THR A 92 -15.60 -2.48 3.37
N GLY A 93 -15.04 -2.12 2.21
CA GLY A 93 -15.05 -2.96 1.01
C GLY A 93 -14.15 -4.19 1.04
N VAL A 94 -13.50 -4.49 2.18
CA VAL A 94 -12.73 -5.73 2.44
C VAL A 94 -12.94 -6.17 3.90
N ASP A 95 -12.86 -7.48 4.17
CA ASP A 95 -12.97 -8.07 5.51
C ASP A 95 -11.62 -8.35 6.18
N ARG A 96 -10.53 -8.28 5.43
CA ARG A 96 -9.15 -8.55 5.87
C ARG A 96 -8.16 -7.73 5.05
N LEU A 97 -6.89 -7.74 5.48
CA LEU A 97 -5.81 -7.17 4.68
C LEU A 97 -5.66 -7.93 3.36
N VAL A 98 -5.72 -7.22 2.25
CA VAL A 98 -5.52 -7.77 0.89
C VAL A 98 -4.61 -6.83 0.10
N GLY A 99 -3.97 -7.35 -0.95
CA GLY A 99 -3.15 -6.52 -1.80
C GLY A 99 -2.92 -7.06 -3.20
N ALA A 100 -2.33 -6.19 -4.02
CA ALA A 100 -1.88 -6.47 -5.37
C ALA A 100 -0.47 -5.92 -5.58
N PHE A 101 0.26 -6.54 -6.49
CA PHE A 101 1.59 -6.09 -6.89
C PHE A 101 1.62 -5.86 -8.40
N GLY A 102 2.09 -4.70 -8.81
CA GLY A 102 2.11 -4.29 -10.21
C GLY A 102 3.49 -3.90 -10.68
N ILE A 103 3.81 -4.28 -11.92
CA ILE A 103 5.02 -3.84 -12.63
C ILE A 103 4.62 -3.11 -13.91
N HIS A 104 4.97 -1.83 -13.99
CA HIS A 104 4.83 -1.02 -15.21
C HIS A 104 6.18 -0.96 -15.95
N ARG A 105 6.18 -1.24 -17.26
CA ARG A 105 7.43 -1.42 -18.05
C ARG A 105 8.32 -0.17 -18.04
N THR A 106 7.72 1.00 -18.25
CA THR A 106 8.45 2.28 -18.35
C THR A 106 8.31 3.14 -17.11
N GLY A 107 7.39 2.76 -16.22
CA GLY A 107 6.86 3.60 -15.14
C GLY A 107 5.96 4.74 -15.60
N ILE A 108 5.30 5.40 -14.64
CA ILE A 108 4.46 6.59 -14.85
C ILE A 108 4.76 7.66 -13.79
N PRO A 109 4.49 8.95 -14.08
CA PRO A 109 4.49 9.99 -13.06
C PRO A 109 3.53 9.62 -11.92
N PHE A 110 4.07 9.56 -10.70
CA PHE A 110 3.29 9.25 -9.50
C PHE A 110 3.54 10.26 -8.37
N ASP A 111 4.03 11.47 -8.70
CA ASP A 111 4.36 12.55 -7.74
C ASP A 111 5.21 12.07 -6.55
N ALA A 112 6.22 11.25 -6.80
CA ALA A 112 7.21 10.92 -5.80
C ALA A 112 8.09 12.15 -5.48
N ALA A 113 8.61 12.24 -4.26
CA ALA A 113 9.41 13.38 -3.80
C ALA A 113 10.72 13.55 -4.59
N ASP A 114 11.26 12.47 -5.16
CA ASP A 114 12.45 12.47 -6.02
C ASP A 114 12.14 12.74 -7.50
N GLY A 115 10.86 12.93 -7.86
CA GLY A 115 10.40 13.14 -9.23
C GLY A 115 10.48 11.90 -10.12
N ALA A 116 10.92 10.75 -9.62
CA ALA A 116 11.07 9.55 -10.42
C ALA A 116 9.70 8.91 -10.75
N PRO A 117 9.51 8.39 -11.98
CA PRO A 117 8.31 7.64 -12.31
C PRO A 117 8.25 6.33 -11.54
N ALA A 118 7.08 5.98 -11.01
CA ALA A 118 6.86 4.71 -10.32
C ALA A 118 6.74 3.57 -11.35
N LYS A 119 7.48 2.49 -11.12
CA LYS A 119 7.48 1.25 -11.91
C LYS A 119 6.91 0.08 -11.13
N LEU A 120 7.13 0.08 -9.82
CA LEU A 120 6.69 -0.96 -8.89
C LEU A 120 5.57 -0.40 -8.03
N PHE A 121 4.46 -1.12 -7.96
CA PHE A 121 3.26 -0.70 -7.25
C PHE A 121 2.88 -1.78 -6.25
N PHE A 122 2.88 -1.44 -4.96
CA PHE A 122 2.42 -2.32 -3.89
C PHE A 122 1.10 -1.78 -3.35
N MET A 123 -0.03 -2.35 -3.77
CA MET A 123 -1.33 -1.92 -3.27
C MET A 123 -1.71 -2.68 -2.00
N LEU A 124 -2.15 -1.97 -0.96
CA LEU A 124 -2.63 -2.57 0.29
C LEU A 124 -3.98 -1.98 0.70
N ILE A 125 -4.98 -2.84 0.90
CA ILE A 125 -6.31 -2.44 1.35
C ILE A 125 -6.58 -3.11 2.69
N SER A 126 -6.83 -2.31 3.73
CA SER A 126 -7.18 -2.82 5.06
C SER A 126 -8.63 -2.49 5.42
N PRO A 127 -9.27 -3.29 6.28
CA PRO A 127 -10.53 -2.91 6.89
C PRO A 127 -10.39 -1.64 7.74
N LYS A 128 -11.50 -0.92 7.98
CA LYS A 128 -11.51 0.26 8.87
C LYS A 128 -11.23 -0.06 10.35
N ASN A 129 -11.53 -1.29 10.79
CA ASN A 129 -11.57 -1.66 12.20
C ASN A 129 -10.52 -2.73 12.58
N ILE A 130 -9.41 -2.81 11.86
CA ILE A 130 -8.20 -3.55 12.26
C ILE A 130 -7.12 -2.56 12.67
#